data_AF-A0A6J7ELF6-F1
#
_entry.id   AF-A0A6J7ELF6-F1
#
_cell.length_a   1.000
_cell.length_b   1.000
_cell.length_c   1.000
_cell.angle_alpha   90.00
_cell.angle_beta   90.00
_cell.angle_gamma   90.00
#
_symmetry.space_group_name_H-M   'P 1'
#
loop_
_entity.id
_entity.type
_entity.pdbx_description
1 polymer ?
#
loop_
_entity_poly.entity_id
_entity_poly.type
_entity_poly.pdbx_seq_one_letter_code
_entity_poly.pdbx_strand_id
1 'polypeptide(L)'
;MHRDVKPANIIIPDEPSGEAGIAKLTDFGVASLSGDDGLTRTGDVVGTLAYMSPEQADGLSVDGRTDLYALALVLYEALSGSNPVRAGGAAATARRVGITLPSLAGVRGDLPADLAEAIDVAVDPDPQMRGGIADLRDALDEALDAADLSGGRGGYVESVRPAEYDHAVRRLGGGGVARVLGALTTGALVALVPSAATGITPPQGLVALCAGAVAALAVAVAPRVGWLFSIAGLAGWLIVLGAPGLAIVVLAAGIPAMVLLVWAGRLWPLPALAGVLALGGIAVAWPAIAGQAGTIWRRAVLGALGAWWVVLAEALARPVLLLGDGPDGTLPADWTASASTALSAVIGPALSSGAMIVAGVWAVGAAVLPILVRGRSLVLDLLAAACWSALLAVATVRATDALRWTGGVPEPRGLVLGSLACAGSAVVIATIRRRR
;
A
#
# COMPACT_ATOMS: atom_id res chain seq x y z
N MET A 1 5.55 37.61 8.87
CA MET A 1 5.54 36.53 7.86
C MET A 1 6.48 35.43 8.31
N HIS A 2 6.01 34.19 8.43
CA HIS A 2 6.76 33.03 8.91
C HIS A 2 7.08 32.05 7.78
N ARG A 3 6.17 31.84 6.81
CA ARG A 3 6.30 31.00 5.60
C ARG A 3 6.38 29.49 5.81
N ASP A 4 6.34 29.03 7.05
CA ASP A 4 6.42 27.61 7.42
C ASP A 4 5.60 27.32 8.68
N VAL A 5 4.38 27.86 8.75
CA VAL A 5 3.45 27.55 9.85
C VAL A 5 2.94 26.13 9.67
N LYS A 6 3.23 25.26 10.64
CA LYS A 6 2.82 23.85 10.68
C LYS A 6 2.94 23.31 12.10
N PRO A 7 2.32 22.17 12.45
CA PRO A 7 2.35 21.66 13.81
C PRO A 7 3.75 21.34 14.33
N ALA A 8 4.68 20.94 13.45
CA ALA A 8 6.07 20.68 13.83
C ALA A 8 6.80 21.93 14.35
N ASN A 9 6.29 23.12 14.05
CA ASN A 9 6.86 24.42 14.45
C ASN A 9 6.01 25.09 15.56
N ILE A 10 5.08 24.37 16.20
CA ILE A 10 4.24 24.88 17.29
C ILE A 10 4.49 24.02 18.53
N ILE A 11 5.04 24.63 19.58
CA ILE A 11 5.32 23.98 20.85
C ILE A 11 4.16 24.20 21.80
N ILE A 12 3.64 23.10 22.35
CA ILE A 12 2.63 23.11 23.41
C ILE A 12 3.31 22.72 24.73
N PRO A 13 3.24 23.56 25.79
CA PRO A 13 3.81 23.24 27.10
C PRO A 13 3.00 22.14 27.82
N ASP A 14 3.69 21.27 28.57
CA ASP A 14 3.08 20.11 29.26
C ASP A 14 2.13 20.52 30.41
N GLU A 15 2.34 21.70 31.02
CA GLU A 15 1.51 22.22 32.10
C GLU A 15 0.75 23.48 31.64
N PRO A 16 -0.54 23.38 31.29
CA PRO A 16 -1.33 24.51 30.79
C PRO A 16 -1.77 25.51 31.88
N SER A 17 -1.37 25.34 33.15
CA SER A 17 -1.78 26.23 34.25
C SER A 17 -0.84 27.43 34.43
N GLY A 18 -1.25 28.60 33.92
CA GLY A 18 -0.60 29.90 34.11
C GLY A 18 -0.21 30.60 32.80
N GLU A 19 0.42 31.78 32.86
CA GLU A 19 0.94 32.51 31.67
C GLU A 19 1.94 31.67 30.82
N ALA A 20 2.46 30.58 31.39
CA ALA A 20 3.33 29.60 30.75
C ALA A 20 2.60 28.57 29.86
N GLY A 21 1.26 28.53 29.86
CA GLY A 21 0.43 27.54 29.15
C GLY A 21 0.14 27.83 27.67
N ILE A 22 0.69 28.90 27.10
CA ILE A 22 0.37 29.36 25.74
C ILE A 22 1.23 28.62 24.71
N ALA A 23 0.61 28.13 23.63
CA ALA A 23 1.30 27.55 22.49
C ALA A 23 2.28 28.56 21.85
N LYS A 24 3.51 28.13 21.56
CA LYS A 24 4.58 28.99 21.03
C LYS A 24 4.97 28.58 19.62
N LEU A 25 4.98 29.54 18.70
CA LEU A 25 5.50 29.35 17.35
C LEU A 25 7.04 29.41 17.37
N THR A 26 7.69 28.47 16.68
CA THR A 26 9.14 28.33 16.58
C THR A 26 9.59 28.28 15.13
N ASP A 27 10.91 28.32 14.90
CA ASP A 27 11.52 28.21 13.58
C ASP A 27 11.12 29.33 12.61
N PHE A 28 11.25 30.58 13.07
CA PHE A 28 11.10 31.78 12.25
C PHE A 28 12.10 31.75 11.07
N GLY A 29 11.63 31.31 9.91
CA GLY A 29 12.47 30.96 8.77
C GLY A 29 13.32 32.11 8.26
N VAL A 30 14.65 31.97 8.35
CA VAL A 30 15.64 32.84 7.69
C VAL A 30 16.02 32.31 6.28
N ALA A 31 15.51 31.16 5.86
CA ALA A 31 15.86 30.57 4.57
C ALA A 31 14.94 31.09 3.46
N SER A 32 15.49 31.99 2.63
CA SER A 32 15.00 32.25 1.27
C SER A 32 14.88 30.92 0.52
N LEU A 33 13.81 30.76 -0.27
CA LEU A 33 13.64 29.72 -1.27
C LEU A 33 14.62 29.91 -2.44
N SER A 34 15.91 30.00 -2.13
CA SER A 34 16.99 30.19 -3.09
C SER A 34 18.10 29.22 -2.75
N GLY A 35 17.96 28.00 -3.28
CA GLY A 35 19.01 26.99 -3.38
C GLY A 35 19.51 26.42 -2.06
N ASP A 36 19.01 25.23 -1.68
CA ASP A 36 19.95 24.16 -1.34
C ASP A 36 19.32 22.77 -1.40
N ASP A 37 20.12 21.84 -1.92
CA ASP A 37 19.87 20.41 -1.98
C ASP A 37 19.82 19.84 -0.55
N GLY A 38 18.62 19.65 0.00
CA GLY A 38 18.54 19.24 1.41
C GLY A 38 17.21 18.73 1.99
N LEU A 39 16.19 18.35 1.20
CA LEU A 39 14.99 17.68 1.75
C LEU A 39 15.12 16.15 1.74
N THR A 40 15.87 15.62 2.70
CA THR A 40 16.21 14.19 2.83
C THR A 40 15.16 13.39 3.62
N ARG A 41 13.90 13.34 3.14
CA ARG A 41 12.93 12.25 3.39
C ARG A 41 11.60 12.58 2.73
N THR A 42 11.01 11.62 2.00
CA THR A 42 9.69 11.79 1.34
C THR A 42 8.57 12.23 2.30
N GLY A 43 8.69 11.91 3.60
CA GLY A 43 7.73 12.32 4.63
C GLY A 43 7.75 13.81 4.95
N ASP A 44 8.93 14.43 4.99
CA ASP A 44 9.10 15.83 5.38
C ASP A 44 8.63 16.75 4.23
N VAL A 45 8.89 16.34 2.98
CA VAL A 45 8.36 17.01 1.78
C VAL A 45 6.83 17.01 1.79
N VAL A 46 6.19 15.88 2.12
CA VAL A 46 4.72 15.79 2.23
C VAL A 46 4.20 16.63 3.39
N GLY A 47 4.92 16.67 4.51
CA GLY A 47 4.58 17.45 5.70
C GLY A 47 4.48 18.93 5.40
N THR A 48 5.52 19.52 4.80
CA THR A 48 5.53 20.96 4.45
C THR A 48 4.52 21.30 3.35
N LEU A 49 4.40 20.48 2.31
CA LEU A 49 3.44 20.73 1.23
C LEU A 49 1.97 20.75 1.69
N ALA A 50 1.63 20.05 2.78
CA ALA A 50 0.26 19.97 3.27
C ALA A 50 -0.26 21.25 3.94
N TYR A 51 0.61 22.22 4.24
CA TYR A 51 0.25 23.51 4.84
C TYR A 51 0.63 24.70 3.96
N MET A 52 1.20 24.45 2.78
CA MET A 52 1.62 25.48 1.85
C MET A 52 0.39 26.13 1.21
N SER A 53 0.36 27.46 1.16
CA SER A 53 -0.67 28.18 0.42
C SER A 53 -0.48 28.01 -1.10
N PRO A 54 -1.54 28.18 -1.91
CA PRO A 54 -1.47 28.10 -3.36
C PRO A 54 -0.40 29.03 -3.96
N GLU A 55 -0.38 30.29 -3.53
CA GLU A 55 0.59 31.27 -4.01
C GLU A 55 2.04 30.92 -3.60
N GLN A 56 2.24 30.28 -2.45
CA GLN A 56 3.55 29.80 -2.03
C GLN A 56 3.98 28.56 -2.85
N ALA A 57 3.06 27.66 -3.17
CA ALA A 57 3.33 26.47 -3.97
C ALA A 57 3.64 26.80 -5.44
N ASP A 58 2.99 27.85 -5.97
CA ASP A 58 3.21 28.35 -7.33
C ASP A 58 4.43 29.30 -7.43
N GLY A 59 5.10 29.60 -6.31
CA GLY A 59 6.27 30.49 -6.27
C GLY A 59 5.93 31.96 -6.56
N LEU A 60 4.70 32.37 -6.31
CA LEU A 60 4.23 33.74 -6.48
C LEU A 60 4.65 34.62 -5.29
N SER A 61 4.40 35.93 -5.40
CA SER A 61 4.60 36.85 -4.27
C SER A 61 3.68 36.50 -3.11
N VAL A 62 4.27 36.29 -1.93
CA VAL A 62 3.55 35.95 -0.69
C VAL A 62 3.50 37.12 0.28
N ASP A 63 2.41 37.23 1.03
CA ASP A 63 2.23 38.20 2.13
C ASP A 63 1.76 37.51 3.43
N GLY A 64 1.27 38.27 4.41
CA GLY A 64 0.79 37.71 5.68
C GLY A 64 -0.37 36.72 5.55
N ARG A 65 -1.13 36.74 4.45
CA ARG A 65 -2.26 35.82 4.19
C ARG A 65 -1.81 34.39 3.90
N THR A 66 -0.54 34.21 3.53
CA THR A 66 0.08 32.89 3.41
C THR A 66 0.21 32.20 4.77
N ASP A 67 0.60 32.94 5.81
CA ASP A 67 0.65 32.40 7.17
C ASP A 67 -0.75 32.15 7.74
N LEU A 68 -1.72 33.02 7.42
CA LEU A 68 -3.12 32.85 7.82
C LEU A 68 -3.71 31.55 7.29
N TYR A 69 -3.50 31.26 5.99
CA TYR A 69 -3.93 30.02 5.36
C TYR A 69 -3.33 28.79 6.05
N ALA A 70 -2.02 28.83 6.29
CA ALA A 70 -1.30 27.73 6.94
C ALA A 70 -1.76 27.52 8.39
N LEU A 71 -1.99 28.60 9.15
CA LEU A 71 -2.53 28.54 10.51
C LEU A 71 -3.96 27.99 10.52
N ALA A 72 -4.81 28.41 9.60
CA ALA A 72 -6.18 27.91 9.49
C ALA A 72 -6.21 26.42 9.15
N LEU A 73 -5.29 25.92 8.33
CA LEU A 73 -5.12 24.48 8.11
C LEU A 73 -4.65 23.72 9.36
N VAL A 74 -3.79 24.33 10.19
CA VAL A 74 -3.40 23.75 11.49
C VAL A 74 -4.61 23.63 12.41
N LEU A 75 -5.42 24.68 12.51
CA LEU A 75 -6.64 24.69 13.32
C LEU A 75 -7.68 23.70 12.80
N TYR A 76 -7.89 23.66 11.48
CA TYR A 76 -8.76 22.68 10.82
C TYR A 76 -8.33 21.25 11.17
N GLU A 77 -7.04 20.94 11.05
CA GLU A 77 -6.50 19.61 11.39
C GLU A 77 -6.62 19.30 12.88
N ALA A 78 -6.41 20.28 13.76
CA ALA A 78 -6.54 20.11 15.20
C ALA A 78 -7.98 19.83 15.63
N LEU A 79 -8.96 20.52 15.02
CA LEU A 79 -10.38 20.41 15.36
C LEU A 79 -11.07 19.22 14.71
N SER A 80 -10.69 18.86 13.48
CA SER A 80 -11.28 17.74 12.74
C SER A 80 -10.50 16.43 12.87
N GLY A 81 -9.26 16.48 13.35
CA GLY A 81 -8.33 15.34 13.39
C GLY A 81 -7.74 14.97 12.02
N SER A 82 -8.03 15.71 10.95
CA SER A 82 -7.56 15.38 9.60
C SER A 82 -7.20 16.62 8.78
N ASN A 83 -6.09 16.54 8.04
CA ASN A 83 -5.71 17.58 7.10
C ASN A 83 -6.39 17.34 5.74
N PRO A 84 -7.22 18.25 5.24
CA PRO A 84 -7.96 18.04 3.99
C PRO A 84 -7.06 18.09 2.74
N VAL A 85 -5.90 18.76 2.81
CA VAL A 85 -4.93 18.89 1.71
C VAL A 85 -4.02 17.66 1.62
N ARG A 86 -3.67 17.03 2.75
CA ARG A 86 -2.73 15.90 2.81
C ARG A 86 -3.24 14.69 2.03
N ALA A 87 -2.37 14.11 1.19
CA ALA A 87 -2.64 12.88 0.43
C ALA A 87 -1.50 11.86 0.55
N GLY A 88 -1.62 10.71 -0.14
CA GLY A 88 -0.70 9.57 -0.05
C GLY A 88 0.74 9.76 -0.59
N GLY A 89 1.19 11.00 -0.82
CA GLY A 89 2.52 11.34 -1.30
C GLY A 89 2.62 12.76 -1.86
N ALA A 90 3.86 13.26 -2.04
CA ALA A 90 4.12 14.68 -2.34
C ALA A 90 3.38 15.18 -3.59
N ALA A 91 3.45 14.44 -4.69
CA ALA A 91 2.75 14.81 -5.93
C ALA A 91 1.22 14.79 -5.80
N ALA A 92 0.66 13.94 -4.93
CA ALA A 92 -0.79 13.91 -4.70
C ALA A 92 -1.24 15.05 -3.79
N THR A 93 -0.43 15.41 -2.79
CA THR A 93 -0.66 16.57 -1.91
C THR A 93 -0.53 17.86 -2.70
N ALA A 94 0.51 18.01 -3.54
CA ALA A 94 0.69 19.18 -4.38
C ALA A 94 -0.52 19.46 -5.29
N ARG A 95 -1.14 18.41 -5.87
CA ARG A 95 -2.37 18.55 -6.68
C ARG A 95 -3.62 18.97 -5.88
N ARG A 96 -3.57 18.90 -4.56
CA ARG A 96 -4.68 19.30 -3.67
C ARG A 96 -4.47 20.70 -3.08
N VAL A 97 -3.28 21.28 -3.23
CA VAL A 97 -3.07 22.67 -2.83
C VAL A 97 -3.99 23.55 -3.67
N GLY A 98 -4.76 24.43 -3.03
CA GLY A 98 -5.66 25.37 -3.70
C GLY A 98 -6.99 24.81 -4.20
N ILE A 99 -7.34 23.56 -3.85
CA ILE A 99 -8.72 23.10 -4.07
C ILE A 99 -9.65 23.73 -3.03
N THR A 100 -10.93 23.89 -3.38
CA THR A 100 -11.97 24.19 -2.40
C THR A 100 -12.05 23.04 -1.39
N LEU A 101 -11.84 23.36 -0.12
CA LEU A 101 -11.84 22.38 0.97
C LEU A 101 -13.27 22.09 1.45
N PRO A 102 -13.52 20.91 2.05
CA PRO A 102 -14.79 20.64 2.71
C PRO A 102 -15.00 21.62 3.88
N SER A 103 -16.21 22.16 4.01
CA SER A 103 -16.54 23.04 5.14
C SER A 103 -16.32 22.33 6.48
N LEU A 104 -15.67 23.02 7.42
CA LEU A 104 -15.41 22.50 8.75
C LEU A 104 -16.71 22.21 9.50
N ALA A 105 -17.75 23.03 9.35
CA ALA A 105 -19.07 22.77 9.93
C ALA A 105 -19.71 21.48 9.41
N GLY A 106 -19.43 21.13 8.14
CA GLY A 106 -19.86 19.86 7.55
C GLY A 106 -19.12 18.63 8.10
N VAL A 107 -17.89 18.81 8.61
CA VAL A 107 -17.07 17.74 9.21
C VAL A 107 -17.26 17.65 10.72
N ARG A 108 -17.44 18.81 11.38
CA ARG A 108 -17.57 18.99 12.83
C ARG A 108 -18.74 19.93 13.12
N GLY A 109 -19.95 19.40 13.01
CA GLY A 109 -21.19 20.15 13.22
C GLY A 109 -21.49 20.52 14.68
N ASP A 110 -20.65 20.11 15.62
CA ASP A 110 -20.72 20.46 17.05
C ASP A 110 -19.87 21.69 17.41
N LEU A 111 -19.10 22.24 16.46
CA LEU A 111 -18.36 23.49 16.65
C LEU A 111 -19.29 24.71 16.50
N PRO A 112 -18.99 25.84 17.18
CA PRO A 112 -19.65 27.11 16.90
C PRO A 112 -19.57 27.46 15.42
N ALA A 113 -20.70 27.89 14.83
CA ALA A 113 -20.79 28.17 13.41
C ALA A 113 -19.80 29.25 12.97
N ASP A 114 -19.67 30.30 13.77
CA ASP A 114 -18.80 31.45 13.48
C ASP A 114 -17.31 31.04 13.45
N LEU A 115 -16.89 30.14 14.35
CA LEU A 115 -15.53 29.57 14.34
C LEU A 115 -15.28 28.73 13.08
N ALA A 116 -16.24 27.88 12.71
CA ALA A 116 -16.12 27.05 11.51
C ALA A 116 -16.06 27.90 10.24
N GLU A 117 -16.90 28.94 10.16
CA GLU A 117 -16.92 29.89 9.05
C GLU A 117 -15.61 30.68 8.96
N ALA A 118 -15.09 31.19 10.08
CA ALA A 118 -13.82 31.91 10.10
C ALA A 118 -12.64 31.07 9.59
N ILE A 119 -12.58 29.79 9.99
CA ILE A 119 -11.57 28.85 9.49
C ILE A 119 -11.77 28.55 8.00
N ASP A 120 -13.01 28.31 7.56
CA ASP A 120 -13.35 28.03 6.15
C ASP A 120 -12.99 29.22 5.23
N VAL A 121 -13.23 30.46 5.68
CA VAL A 121 -12.83 31.69 4.99
C VAL A 121 -11.30 31.82 4.94
N ALA A 122 -10.61 31.53 6.04
CA ALA A 122 -9.15 31.66 6.11
C ALA A 122 -8.39 30.66 5.23
N VAL A 123 -9.01 29.53 4.85
CA VAL A 123 -8.47 28.54 3.92
C VAL A 123 -8.94 28.71 2.47
N ASP A 124 -9.52 29.86 2.11
CA ASP A 124 -9.92 30.11 0.72
C ASP A 124 -8.69 30.06 -0.22
N PRO A 125 -8.76 29.41 -1.39
CA PRO A 125 -7.64 29.40 -2.34
C PRO A 125 -7.18 30.79 -2.79
N ASP A 126 -8.09 31.77 -2.90
CA ASP A 126 -7.75 33.15 -3.26
C ASP A 126 -7.33 33.94 -2.00
N PRO A 127 -6.08 34.43 -1.93
CA PRO A 127 -5.63 35.22 -0.78
C PRO A 127 -6.46 36.49 -0.54
N GLN A 128 -7.16 37.03 -1.53
CA GLN A 128 -8.04 38.19 -1.35
C GLN A 128 -9.33 37.89 -0.61
N MET A 129 -9.75 36.62 -0.60
CA MET A 129 -10.96 36.15 0.07
C MET A 129 -10.69 35.70 1.51
N ARG A 130 -9.43 35.43 1.86
CA ARG A 130 -8.99 35.13 3.23
C ARG A 130 -9.07 36.41 4.06
N GLY A 131 -9.96 36.45 5.04
CA GLY A 131 -10.14 37.58 5.96
C GLY A 131 -8.87 37.97 6.73
N GLY A 132 -9.03 38.68 7.83
CA GLY A 132 -7.95 39.07 8.72
C GLY A 132 -7.58 37.98 9.72
N ILE A 133 -6.34 38.02 10.22
CA ILE A 133 -5.95 37.26 11.42
C ILE A 133 -6.75 37.71 12.66
N ALA A 134 -7.19 38.97 12.68
CA ALA A 134 -8.05 39.49 13.73
C ALA A 134 -9.42 38.77 13.71
N ASP A 135 -10.03 38.60 12.54
CA ASP A 135 -11.32 37.91 12.40
C ASP A 135 -11.24 36.46 12.93
N LEU A 136 -10.15 35.75 12.59
CA LEU A 136 -9.92 34.39 13.08
C LEU A 136 -9.69 34.35 14.60
N ARG A 137 -9.00 35.36 15.16
CA ARG A 137 -8.78 35.46 16.61
C ARG A 137 -10.08 35.76 17.35
N ASP A 138 -10.85 36.72 16.86
CA ASP A 138 -12.09 37.15 17.49
C ASP A 138 -13.11 35.99 17.50
N ALA A 139 -13.19 35.21 16.41
CA ALA A 139 -14.00 33.98 16.37
C ALA A 139 -13.52 32.87 17.33
N LEU A 140 -12.21 32.76 17.59
CA LEU A 140 -11.66 31.84 18.58
C LEU A 140 -11.99 32.29 20.01
N ASP A 141 -11.84 33.58 20.30
CA ASP A 141 -12.13 34.16 21.62
C ASP A 141 -13.62 34.00 21.96
N GLU A 142 -14.53 34.29 21.01
CA GLU A 142 -15.97 34.08 21.18
C GLU A 142 -16.33 32.60 21.40
N ALA A 143 -15.67 31.69 20.69
CA ALA A 143 -15.88 30.25 20.87
C ALA A 143 -15.40 29.75 22.24
N LEU A 144 -14.29 30.30 22.76
CA LEU A 144 -13.78 30.00 24.10
C LEU A 144 -14.70 30.56 25.19
N ASP A 145 -15.16 31.80 25.05
CA ASP A 145 -16.12 32.42 25.97
C ASP A 145 -17.43 31.62 26.02
N ALA A 146 -17.93 31.18 24.87
CA ALA A 146 -19.12 30.33 24.79
C ALA A 146 -18.91 28.96 25.48
N ALA A 147 -17.71 28.40 25.38
CA ALA A 147 -17.34 27.15 26.06
C ALA A 147 -17.28 27.32 27.59
N ASP A 148 -16.71 28.43 28.07
CA ASP A 148 -16.59 28.74 29.51
C ASP A 148 -17.95 29.09 30.16
N LEU A 149 -18.80 29.84 29.46
CA LEU A 149 -20.16 30.19 29.91
C LEU A 149 -21.09 28.97 30.03
N SER A 150 -20.77 27.87 29.33
CA SER A 150 -21.56 26.62 29.31
C SER A 150 -21.41 25.75 30.56
N GLY A 151 -20.66 26.20 31.58
CA GLY A 151 -20.78 25.80 32.98
C GLY A 151 -21.05 24.31 33.22
N GLY A 152 -20.16 23.43 32.75
CA GLY A 152 -20.17 21.99 33.07
C GLY A 152 -21.42 21.19 32.64
N ARG A 153 -22.34 21.77 31.85
CA ARG A 153 -23.54 21.07 31.33
C ARG A 153 -23.79 21.27 29.83
N GLY A 154 -23.03 22.12 29.13
CA GLY A 154 -22.92 22.07 27.67
C GLY A 154 -21.94 20.98 27.26
N GLY A 155 -22.33 20.14 26.30
CA GLY A 155 -21.58 18.94 25.91
C GLY A 155 -20.10 19.24 25.68
N TYR A 156 -19.24 18.45 26.32
CA TYR A 156 -17.84 18.37 25.94
C TYR A 156 -17.81 18.24 24.40
N VAL A 157 -17.19 19.20 23.72
CA VAL A 157 -16.60 19.01 22.38
C VAL A 157 -15.92 17.66 22.49
N GLU A 158 -16.53 16.62 21.90
CA GLU A 158 -16.04 15.26 22.09
C GLU A 158 -14.58 15.32 21.65
N SER A 159 -13.67 15.14 22.61
CA SER A 159 -12.26 15.22 22.29
C SER A 159 -12.08 14.19 21.19
N VAL A 160 -11.63 14.66 20.03
CA VAL A 160 -11.03 13.77 19.07
C VAL A 160 -9.87 13.20 19.87
N ARG A 161 -10.08 12.03 20.48
CA ARG A 161 -8.98 11.26 21.06
C ARG A 161 -7.96 11.29 19.95
N PRO A 162 -6.78 11.92 20.13
CA PRO A 162 -5.78 11.96 19.10
C PRO A 162 -5.64 10.51 18.75
N ALA A 163 -6.09 10.15 17.55
CA ALA A 163 -6.37 8.78 17.31
C ALA A 163 -5.00 8.11 17.46
N GLU A 164 -4.79 7.34 18.53
CA GLU A 164 -3.59 6.50 18.72
C GLU A 164 -3.37 5.64 17.46
N TYR A 165 -4.41 5.55 16.63
CA TYR A 165 -4.38 5.33 15.19
C TYR A 165 -3.21 5.94 14.41
N ASP A 166 -2.76 7.20 14.49
CA ASP A 166 -1.84 7.69 13.44
C ASP A 166 -0.38 7.22 13.63
N HIS A 167 0.09 6.94 14.85
CA HIS A 167 1.45 6.39 15.04
C HIS A 167 1.53 4.86 14.87
N ALA A 168 0.50 4.11 15.28
CA ALA A 168 0.44 2.67 15.08
C ALA A 168 -0.03 2.30 13.64
N VAL A 169 -0.95 3.07 13.07
CA VAL A 169 -1.48 2.83 11.71
C VAL A 169 -0.63 3.47 10.63
N ARG A 170 0.24 4.46 10.88
CA ARG A 170 1.34 4.77 9.95
C ARG A 170 2.37 3.64 9.87
N ARG A 171 2.59 2.88 10.95
CA ARG A 171 3.37 1.63 10.88
C ARG A 171 2.61 0.51 10.14
N LEU A 172 1.28 0.48 10.21
CA LEU A 172 0.40 -0.42 9.43
C LEU A 172 -0.12 0.21 8.12
N GLY A 173 0.51 1.28 7.64
CA GLY A 173 0.06 2.01 6.47
C GLY A 173 0.45 1.28 5.19
N GLY A 174 -0.23 0.18 4.85
CA GLY A 174 -0.07 -0.63 3.63
C GLY A 174 1.30 -1.31 3.45
N GLY A 175 2.40 -0.59 3.66
CA GLY A 175 3.77 -1.06 3.64
C GLY A 175 4.18 -1.86 4.87
N GLY A 176 3.52 -1.72 6.02
CA GLY A 176 3.78 -2.55 7.20
C GLY A 176 3.35 -3.99 6.99
N VAL A 177 2.08 -4.19 6.63
CA VAL A 177 1.51 -5.51 6.29
C VAL A 177 2.23 -6.11 5.08
N ALA A 178 2.46 -5.34 4.02
CA ALA A 178 3.20 -5.83 2.85
C ALA A 178 4.63 -6.26 3.17
N ARG A 179 5.30 -5.55 4.10
CA ARG A 179 6.64 -5.91 4.59
C ARG A 179 6.62 -7.20 5.41
N VAL A 180 5.65 -7.36 6.32
CA VAL A 180 5.50 -8.59 7.13
C VAL A 180 5.18 -9.78 6.23
N LEU A 181 4.19 -9.64 5.34
CA LEU A 181 3.84 -10.68 4.38
C LEU A 181 5.02 -11.02 3.47
N GLY A 182 5.71 -10.01 2.93
CA GLY A 182 6.90 -10.19 2.12
C GLY A 182 8.06 -10.88 2.86
N ALA A 183 8.25 -10.57 4.14
CA ALA A 183 9.26 -11.22 4.97
C ALA A 183 8.92 -12.70 5.19
N LEU A 184 7.68 -13.00 5.59
CA LEU A 184 7.23 -14.37 5.83
C LEU A 184 7.32 -15.22 4.56
N THR A 185 6.91 -14.69 3.41
CA THR A 185 6.98 -15.41 2.13
C THR A 185 8.41 -15.66 1.70
N THR A 186 9.30 -14.68 1.86
CA THR A 186 10.73 -14.86 1.53
C THR A 186 11.36 -15.93 2.44
N GLY A 187 11.06 -15.91 3.74
CA GLY A 187 11.56 -16.92 4.67
C GLY A 187 11.06 -18.33 4.34
N ALA A 188 9.77 -18.46 4.03
CA ALA A 188 9.19 -19.73 3.58
C ALA A 188 9.84 -20.23 2.29
N LEU A 189 10.05 -19.35 1.31
CA LEU A 189 10.73 -19.67 0.04
C LEU A 189 12.14 -20.23 0.29
N VAL A 190 12.94 -19.53 1.09
CA VAL A 190 14.33 -19.93 1.39
C VAL A 190 14.41 -21.23 2.20
N ALA A 191 13.42 -21.51 3.06
CA ALA A 191 13.38 -22.74 3.83
C ALA A 191 12.87 -23.95 3.02
N LEU A 192 11.85 -23.76 2.19
CA LEU A 192 11.14 -24.86 1.52
C LEU A 192 11.79 -25.29 0.21
N VAL A 193 12.28 -24.35 -0.60
CA VAL A 193 12.78 -24.67 -1.96
C VAL A 193 14.02 -25.58 -1.93
N PRO A 194 15.06 -25.33 -1.11
CA PRO A 194 16.19 -26.25 -1.00
C PRO A 194 15.75 -27.62 -0.46
N SER A 195 14.85 -27.63 0.53
CA SER A 195 14.30 -28.85 1.13
C SER A 195 13.54 -29.71 0.13
N ALA A 196 12.88 -29.09 -0.86
CA ALA A 196 12.22 -29.80 -1.95
C ALA A 196 13.23 -30.43 -2.94
N ALA A 197 14.42 -29.83 -3.09
CA ALA A 197 15.46 -30.33 -3.99
C ALA A 197 16.26 -31.51 -3.40
N THR A 198 16.55 -31.48 -2.09
CA THR A 198 17.43 -32.46 -1.42
C THR A 198 16.70 -33.42 -0.49
N GLY A 199 15.40 -33.20 -0.24
CA GLY A 199 14.65 -33.87 0.82
C GLY A 199 14.94 -33.30 2.20
N ILE A 200 14.01 -33.55 3.14
CA ILE A 200 14.11 -33.06 4.52
C ILE A 200 14.90 -34.08 5.34
N THR A 201 16.21 -33.88 5.49
CA THR A 201 17.07 -34.68 6.38
C THR A 201 17.74 -33.78 7.43
N PRO A 202 17.85 -34.20 8.71
CA PRO A 202 18.69 -33.50 9.67
C PRO A 202 20.17 -33.76 9.36
N PRO A 203 21.07 -32.75 9.38
CA PRO A 203 20.89 -31.38 9.87
C PRO A 203 20.42 -30.35 8.83
N GLN A 204 20.25 -30.74 7.57
CA GLN A 204 19.96 -29.83 6.44
C GLN A 204 18.65 -29.07 6.60
N GLY A 205 17.61 -29.70 7.15
CA GLY A 205 16.33 -29.03 7.43
C GLY A 205 16.44 -27.88 8.44
N LEU A 206 17.31 -28.00 9.44
CA LEU A 206 17.53 -26.94 10.42
C LEU A 206 18.29 -25.75 9.81
N VAL A 207 19.28 -26.03 8.95
CA VAL A 207 19.99 -25.01 8.18
C VAL A 207 19.02 -24.22 7.29
N ALA A 208 18.09 -24.90 6.61
CA ALA A 208 17.07 -24.27 5.77
C ALA A 208 16.11 -23.37 6.56
N LEU A 209 15.66 -23.81 7.74
CA LEU A 209 14.82 -23.01 8.62
C LEU A 209 15.55 -21.76 9.13
N CYS A 210 16.81 -21.89 9.57
CA CYS A 210 17.62 -20.77 10.01
C CYS A 210 17.87 -19.77 8.87
N ALA A 211 18.23 -20.25 7.68
CA ALA A 211 18.40 -19.41 6.50
C ALA A 211 17.10 -18.68 6.14
N GLY A 212 15.96 -19.35 6.22
CA GLY A 212 14.64 -18.75 6.04
C GLY A 212 14.34 -17.64 7.05
N ALA A 213 14.63 -17.86 8.34
CA ALA A 213 14.44 -16.84 9.37
C ALA A 213 15.32 -15.60 9.12
N VAL A 214 16.58 -15.79 8.72
CA VAL A 214 17.49 -14.70 8.35
C VAL A 214 16.98 -13.92 7.14
N ALA A 215 16.52 -14.63 6.09
CA ALA A 215 15.96 -14.01 4.90
C ALA A 215 14.69 -13.19 5.21
N ALA A 216 13.80 -13.73 6.04
CA ALA A 216 12.62 -13.02 6.51
C ALA A 216 12.99 -11.73 7.28
N LEU A 217 13.95 -11.82 8.20
CA LEU A 217 14.43 -10.66 8.94
C LEU A 217 15.07 -9.61 8.01
N ALA A 218 15.89 -10.04 7.06
CA ALA A 218 16.53 -9.15 6.09
C ALA A 218 15.49 -8.39 5.25
N VAL A 219 14.43 -9.06 4.78
CA VAL A 219 13.33 -8.41 4.04
C VAL A 219 12.49 -7.51 4.95
N ALA A 220 12.28 -7.89 6.21
CA ALA A 220 11.58 -7.04 7.16
C ALA A 220 12.33 -5.73 7.41
N VAL A 221 13.65 -5.78 7.62
CA VAL A 221 14.49 -4.60 7.89
C VAL A 221 14.67 -3.77 6.62
N ALA A 222 15.08 -4.39 5.52
CA ALA A 222 15.43 -3.72 4.27
C ALA A 222 14.84 -4.46 3.06
N PRO A 223 13.56 -4.24 2.69
CA PRO A 223 12.86 -5.04 1.69
C PRO A 223 13.58 -5.19 0.34
N ARG A 224 14.20 -4.13 -0.18
CA ARG A 224 14.92 -4.16 -1.47
C ARG A 224 16.18 -5.03 -1.39
N VAL A 225 17.02 -4.70 -0.41
CA VAL A 225 18.33 -5.31 -0.22
C VAL A 225 18.17 -6.74 0.25
N GLY A 226 17.31 -6.97 1.24
CA GLY A 226 16.95 -8.29 1.75
C GLY A 226 16.39 -9.20 0.66
N TRP A 227 15.50 -8.71 -0.21
CA TRP A 227 14.98 -9.51 -1.32
C TRP A 227 16.07 -9.89 -2.33
N LEU A 228 16.88 -8.91 -2.75
CA LEU A 228 17.98 -9.13 -3.69
C LEU A 228 18.97 -10.17 -3.16
N PHE A 229 19.40 -10.05 -1.91
CA PHE A 229 20.31 -11.02 -1.30
C PHE A 229 19.65 -12.39 -1.07
N SER A 230 18.37 -12.43 -0.72
CA SER A 230 17.66 -13.70 -0.52
C SER A 230 17.51 -14.48 -1.83
N ILE A 231 17.14 -13.81 -2.92
CA ILE A 231 17.01 -14.42 -4.24
C ILE A 231 18.37 -14.86 -4.79
N ALA A 232 19.39 -14.00 -4.71
CA ALA A 232 20.74 -14.34 -5.16
C ALA A 232 21.37 -15.47 -4.31
N GLY A 233 21.20 -15.40 -2.98
CA GLY A 233 21.69 -16.40 -2.04
C GLY A 233 21.01 -17.76 -2.23
N LEU A 234 19.68 -17.78 -2.41
CA LEU A 234 18.93 -19.00 -2.69
C LEU A 234 19.36 -19.62 -4.03
N ALA A 235 19.53 -18.82 -5.09
CA ALA A 235 20.01 -19.30 -6.38
C ALA A 235 21.42 -19.90 -6.27
N GLY A 236 22.34 -19.21 -5.59
CA GLY A 236 23.69 -19.72 -5.33
C GLY A 236 23.69 -21.03 -4.54
N TRP A 237 22.84 -21.12 -3.51
CA TRP A 237 22.69 -22.34 -2.73
C TRP A 237 22.19 -23.52 -3.59
N LEU A 238 21.17 -23.29 -4.42
CA LEU A 238 20.64 -24.32 -5.32
C LEU A 238 21.68 -24.81 -6.34
N ILE A 239 22.54 -23.93 -6.85
CA ILE A 239 23.66 -24.31 -7.72
C ILE A 239 24.63 -25.23 -6.97
N VAL A 240 24.99 -24.91 -5.72
CA VAL A 240 25.86 -25.75 -4.89
C VAL A 240 25.23 -27.11 -4.60
N LEU A 241 23.91 -27.19 -4.49
CA LEU A 241 23.15 -28.43 -4.34
C LEU A 241 23.02 -29.24 -5.65
N GLY A 242 23.62 -28.79 -6.75
CA GLY A 242 23.52 -29.45 -8.05
C GLY A 242 22.18 -29.25 -8.76
N ALA A 243 21.42 -28.21 -8.38
CA ALA A 243 20.13 -27.88 -8.96
C ALA A 243 20.11 -26.50 -9.68
N PRO A 244 20.97 -26.26 -10.69
CA PRO A 244 21.04 -24.99 -11.40
C PRO A 244 19.77 -24.66 -12.19
N GLY A 245 18.97 -25.66 -12.57
CA GLY A 245 17.67 -25.44 -13.21
C GLY A 245 16.66 -24.77 -12.25
N LEU A 246 16.62 -25.22 -10.99
CA LEU A 246 15.81 -24.58 -9.95
C LEU A 246 16.28 -23.15 -9.64
N ALA A 247 17.59 -22.92 -9.66
CA ALA A 247 18.16 -21.59 -9.47
C ALA A 247 17.66 -20.60 -10.54
N ILE A 248 17.58 -21.02 -11.81
CA ILE A 248 17.03 -20.21 -12.90
C ILE A 248 15.56 -19.89 -12.68
N VAL A 249 14.74 -20.85 -12.23
CA VAL A 249 13.32 -20.62 -11.94
C VAL A 249 13.15 -19.59 -10.81
N VAL A 250 13.93 -19.68 -9.73
CA VAL A 250 13.92 -18.70 -8.64
C VAL A 250 14.31 -17.30 -9.13
N LEU A 251 15.35 -17.19 -9.96
CA LEU A 251 15.77 -15.92 -10.54
C LEU A 251 14.70 -15.34 -11.47
N ALA A 252 14.12 -16.18 -12.34
CA ALA A 252 13.04 -15.79 -13.25
C ALA A 252 11.77 -15.35 -12.49
N ALA A 253 11.49 -15.91 -11.31
CA ALA A 253 10.40 -15.48 -10.44
C ALA A 253 10.69 -14.14 -9.75
N GLY A 254 11.92 -13.96 -9.26
CA GLY A 254 12.31 -12.81 -8.42
C GLY A 254 12.67 -11.53 -9.19
N ILE A 255 13.32 -11.64 -10.34
CA ILE A 255 13.85 -10.48 -11.10
C ILE A 255 12.74 -9.59 -11.69
N PRO A 256 11.64 -10.10 -12.28
CA PRO A 256 10.61 -9.25 -12.87
C PRO A 256 9.98 -8.27 -11.86
N ALA A 257 9.86 -8.67 -10.59
CA ALA A 257 9.38 -7.79 -9.53
C ALA A 257 10.33 -6.59 -9.31
N MET A 258 11.64 -6.79 -9.44
CA MET A 258 12.64 -5.73 -9.28
C MET A 258 12.57 -4.71 -10.42
N VAL A 259 12.37 -5.19 -11.65
CA VAL A 259 12.28 -4.36 -12.86
C VAL A 259 10.96 -3.58 -12.89
N LEU A 260 9.83 -4.28 -12.74
CA LEU A 260 8.49 -3.69 -12.91
C LEU A 260 8.04 -2.85 -11.71
N LEU A 261 8.59 -3.10 -10.52
CA LEU A 261 8.29 -2.36 -9.29
C LEU A 261 9.51 -1.60 -8.75
N VAL A 262 10.42 -1.14 -9.62
CA VAL A 262 11.66 -0.43 -9.22
C VAL A 262 11.42 0.71 -8.21
N TRP A 263 10.37 1.51 -8.45
CA TRP A 263 9.97 2.63 -7.59
C TRP A 263 9.19 2.22 -6.33
N ALA A 264 8.75 0.96 -6.26
CA ALA A 264 7.92 0.42 -5.19
C ALA A 264 8.59 -0.76 -4.48
N GLY A 265 9.90 -0.67 -4.24
CA GLY A 265 10.70 -1.78 -3.70
C GLY A 265 10.30 -2.41 -2.36
N ARG A 266 9.32 -1.85 -1.64
CA ARG A 266 8.67 -2.53 -0.50
C ARG A 266 7.74 -3.67 -0.94
N LEU A 267 7.35 -3.69 -2.20
CA LEU A 267 6.39 -4.64 -2.78
C LEU A 267 7.08 -5.76 -3.58
N TRP A 268 8.41 -5.72 -3.76
CA TRP A 268 9.17 -6.77 -4.48
C TRP A 268 8.89 -8.19 -4.00
N PRO A 269 8.86 -8.49 -2.68
CA PRO A 269 8.62 -9.85 -2.20
C PRO A 269 7.14 -10.26 -2.25
N LEU A 270 6.23 -9.31 -2.46
CA LEU A 270 4.80 -9.54 -2.28
C LEU A 270 4.22 -10.54 -3.29
N PRO A 271 4.56 -10.48 -4.60
CA PRO A 271 4.09 -11.46 -5.59
C PRO A 271 4.37 -12.92 -5.24
N ALA A 272 5.45 -13.20 -4.50
CA ALA A 272 5.76 -14.55 -4.05
C ALA A 272 4.68 -15.15 -3.13
N LEU A 273 3.88 -14.30 -2.46
CA LEU A 273 2.71 -14.75 -1.70
C LEU A 273 1.71 -15.50 -2.59
N ALA A 274 1.57 -15.12 -3.86
CA ALA A 274 0.65 -15.79 -4.78
C ALA A 274 1.02 -17.27 -4.97
N GLY A 275 2.32 -17.58 -5.06
CA GLY A 275 2.81 -18.96 -5.11
C GLY A 275 2.50 -19.73 -3.82
N VAL A 276 2.65 -19.10 -2.66
CA VAL A 276 2.27 -19.70 -1.36
C VAL A 276 0.76 -19.95 -1.27
N LEU A 277 -0.06 -19.00 -1.71
CA LEU A 277 -1.52 -19.14 -1.78
C LEU A 277 -1.94 -20.28 -2.73
N ALA A 278 -1.17 -20.50 -3.79
CA ALA A 278 -1.40 -21.61 -4.71
C ALA A 278 -1.22 -22.96 -4.02
N LEU A 279 -0.23 -23.12 -3.14
CA LEU A 279 -0.05 -24.34 -2.33
C LEU A 279 -1.30 -24.66 -1.48
N GLY A 280 -2.05 -23.63 -1.06
CA GLY A 280 -3.31 -23.76 -0.33
C GLY A 280 -4.56 -23.81 -1.21
N GLY A 281 -4.43 -23.85 -2.54
CA GLY A 281 -5.56 -23.84 -3.49
C GLY A 281 -6.34 -22.53 -3.55
N ILE A 282 -5.80 -21.43 -3.03
CA ILE A 282 -6.51 -20.13 -2.94
C ILE A 282 -5.80 -19.02 -3.74
N ALA A 283 -5.02 -19.39 -4.76
CA ALA A 283 -4.25 -18.42 -5.55
C ALA A 283 -5.13 -17.33 -6.19
N VAL A 284 -6.37 -17.66 -6.58
CA VAL A 284 -7.34 -16.73 -7.18
C VAL A 284 -7.73 -15.58 -6.22
N ALA A 285 -7.41 -15.67 -4.93
CA ALA A 285 -7.55 -14.56 -3.99
C ALA A 285 -6.51 -13.44 -4.22
N TRP A 286 -5.41 -13.74 -4.90
CA TRP A 286 -4.30 -12.80 -5.08
C TRP A 286 -4.69 -11.50 -5.77
N PRO A 287 -5.44 -11.47 -6.90
CA PRO A 287 -5.84 -10.21 -7.52
C PRO A 287 -6.59 -9.25 -6.60
N ALA A 288 -7.31 -9.76 -5.59
CA ALA A 288 -7.95 -8.91 -4.59
C ALA A 288 -6.96 -8.24 -3.64
N ILE A 289 -5.90 -8.96 -3.25
CA ILE A 289 -4.79 -8.43 -2.45
C ILE A 289 -3.99 -7.40 -3.28
N ALA A 290 -3.66 -7.75 -4.53
CA ALA A 290 -2.98 -6.85 -5.47
C ALA A 290 -3.77 -5.56 -5.73
N GLY A 291 -5.10 -5.64 -5.78
CA GLY A 291 -6.02 -4.52 -5.93
C GLY A 291 -5.92 -3.46 -4.83
N GLN A 292 -5.24 -3.75 -3.71
CA GLN A 292 -5.03 -2.78 -2.63
C GLN A 292 -3.90 -1.79 -2.88
N ALA A 293 -3.12 -1.98 -3.95
CA ALA A 293 -2.05 -1.05 -4.28
C ALA A 293 -2.58 0.35 -4.61
N GLY A 294 -1.75 1.37 -4.34
CA GLY A 294 -2.18 2.77 -4.42
C GLY A 294 -2.45 3.30 -5.83
N THR A 295 -1.96 2.65 -6.88
CA THR A 295 -2.17 3.09 -8.27
C THR A 295 -2.65 1.94 -9.14
N ILE A 296 -3.45 2.25 -10.18
CA ILE A 296 -3.95 1.25 -11.12
C ILE A 296 -2.82 0.43 -11.77
N TRP A 297 -1.73 1.10 -12.14
CA TRP A 297 -0.54 0.45 -12.68
C TRP A 297 0.08 -0.55 -11.70
N ARG A 298 0.27 -0.16 -10.42
CA ARG A 298 0.82 -1.08 -9.40
C ARG A 298 -0.10 -2.27 -9.15
N ARG A 299 -1.41 -2.09 -9.21
CA ARG A 299 -2.39 -3.19 -9.07
C ARG A 299 -2.24 -4.18 -10.22
N ALA A 300 -2.22 -3.67 -11.46
CA ALA A 300 -2.07 -4.49 -12.65
C ALA A 300 -0.74 -5.27 -12.64
N VAL A 301 0.37 -4.58 -12.35
CA VAL A 301 1.70 -5.22 -12.27
C VAL A 301 1.74 -6.28 -11.18
N LEU A 302 1.20 -6.03 -9.97
CA LEU A 302 1.14 -7.03 -8.91
C LEU A 302 0.24 -8.21 -9.29
N GLY A 303 -0.88 -7.97 -9.98
CA GLY A 303 -1.76 -9.02 -10.49
C GLY A 303 -1.03 -9.94 -11.46
N ALA A 304 -0.36 -9.36 -12.47
CA ALA A 304 0.44 -10.10 -13.44
C ALA A 304 1.59 -10.88 -12.78
N LEU A 305 2.35 -10.23 -11.89
CA LEU A 305 3.46 -10.86 -11.19
C LEU A 305 3.00 -12.01 -10.29
N GLY A 306 1.82 -11.92 -9.67
CA GLY A 306 1.29 -13.03 -8.88
C GLY A 306 0.96 -14.24 -9.74
N ALA A 307 0.31 -14.03 -10.89
CA ALA A 307 0.05 -15.12 -11.84
C ALA A 307 1.36 -15.75 -12.33
N TRP A 308 2.37 -14.93 -12.63
CA TRP A 308 3.72 -15.40 -12.98
C TRP A 308 4.32 -16.29 -11.89
N TRP A 309 4.20 -15.87 -10.62
CA TRP A 309 4.65 -16.67 -9.48
C TRP A 309 3.90 -17.99 -9.35
N VAL A 310 2.59 -18.02 -9.63
CA VAL A 310 1.79 -19.26 -9.60
C VAL A 310 2.22 -20.22 -10.70
N VAL A 311 2.42 -19.73 -11.92
CA VAL A 311 2.89 -20.54 -13.06
C VAL A 311 4.24 -21.18 -12.76
N LEU A 312 5.18 -20.42 -12.19
CA LEU A 312 6.50 -20.96 -11.82
C LEU A 312 6.45 -21.86 -10.59
N ALA A 313 5.57 -21.59 -9.61
CA ALA A 313 5.37 -22.45 -8.45
C ALA A 313 4.76 -23.81 -8.84
N GLU A 314 3.93 -23.84 -9.88
CA GLU A 314 3.35 -25.07 -10.40
C GLU A 314 4.40 -25.99 -11.05
N ALA A 315 5.42 -25.41 -11.69
CA ALA A 315 6.58 -26.18 -12.16
C ALA A 315 7.35 -26.85 -11.00
N LEU A 316 7.35 -26.24 -9.80
CA LEU A 316 8.04 -26.75 -8.61
C LEU A 316 7.24 -27.82 -7.85
N ALA A 317 5.91 -27.70 -7.81
CA ALA A 317 5.06 -28.52 -6.95
C ALA A 317 4.55 -29.84 -7.58
N ARG A 318 4.90 -30.14 -8.85
CA ARG A 318 4.18 -31.12 -9.70
C ARG A 318 2.68 -30.71 -9.83
N PRO A 319 1.87 -31.29 -10.74
CA PRO A 319 0.65 -30.67 -11.27
C PRO A 319 -0.50 -30.74 -10.27
N VAL A 320 -0.52 -29.82 -9.29
CA VAL A 320 -1.49 -29.88 -8.19
C VAL A 320 -2.10 -28.51 -7.86
N LEU A 321 -1.60 -27.40 -8.45
CA LEU A 321 -1.89 -26.07 -7.90
C LEU A 321 -2.99 -25.26 -8.61
N LEU A 322 -2.96 -25.07 -9.94
CA LEU A 322 -3.96 -24.21 -10.59
C LEU A 322 -4.24 -24.55 -12.06
N LEU A 323 -3.20 -24.83 -12.85
CA LEU A 323 -3.32 -25.16 -14.26
C LEU A 323 -3.63 -26.64 -14.43
N GLY A 324 -3.05 -27.54 -13.63
CA GLY A 324 -3.12 -29.01 -13.82
C GLY A 324 -2.04 -29.51 -14.79
N ASP A 325 -2.06 -30.80 -15.18
CA ASP A 325 -1.07 -31.40 -16.08
C ASP A 325 -0.88 -30.58 -17.36
N GLY A 326 0.35 -30.12 -17.65
CA GLY A 326 0.66 -29.38 -18.86
C GLY A 326 0.44 -30.21 -20.15
N PRO A 327 0.35 -29.56 -21.32
CA PRO A 327 -0.12 -30.18 -22.57
C PRO A 327 0.70 -31.40 -23.05
N ASP A 328 1.93 -31.60 -22.56
CA ASP A 328 2.82 -32.67 -23.06
C ASP A 328 3.33 -33.67 -22.01
N GLY A 329 2.79 -33.68 -20.78
CA GLY A 329 3.13 -34.72 -19.79
C GLY A 329 4.57 -34.68 -19.28
N THR A 330 4.74 -34.55 -17.96
CA THR A 330 6.01 -34.70 -17.21
C THR A 330 7.20 -33.87 -17.70
N LEU A 331 7.57 -32.84 -16.93
CA LEU A 331 8.85 -32.13 -17.10
C LEU A 331 10.02 -33.14 -17.21
N PRO A 332 11.03 -32.92 -18.08
CA PRO A 332 12.18 -33.82 -18.24
C PRO A 332 12.82 -34.13 -16.89
N ALA A 333 13.09 -35.40 -16.56
CA ALA A 333 13.52 -35.79 -15.21
C ALA A 333 14.78 -35.05 -14.69
N ASP A 334 15.61 -34.53 -15.59
CA ASP A 334 16.85 -33.79 -15.35
C ASP A 334 16.68 -32.26 -15.34
N TRP A 335 15.47 -31.73 -15.52
CA TRP A 335 15.25 -30.29 -15.67
C TRP A 335 15.78 -29.46 -14.49
N THR A 336 15.74 -30.01 -13.27
CA THR A 336 16.26 -29.35 -12.07
C THR A 336 17.79 -29.29 -12.06
N ALA A 337 18.45 -30.28 -12.65
CA ALA A 337 19.90 -30.41 -12.72
C ALA A 337 20.52 -29.65 -13.90
N SER A 338 19.73 -29.26 -14.90
CA SER A 338 20.20 -28.57 -16.11
C SER A 338 19.57 -27.19 -16.31
N ALA A 339 20.42 -26.18 -16.34
CA ALA A 339 20.03 -24.79 -16.60
C ALA A 339 19.35 -24.60 -17.97
N SER A 340 19.90 -25.21 -19.02
CA SER A 340 19.36 -25.10 -20.38
C SER A 340 18.01 -25.79 -20.51
N THR A 341 17.87 -26.97 -19.87
CA THR A 341 16.61 -27.73 -19.86
C THR A 341 15.53 -26.97 -19.08
N ALA A 342 15.85 -26.35 -17.94
CA ALA A 342 14.91 -25.49 -17.23
C ALA A 342 14.46 -24.29 -18.08
N LEU A 343 15.38 -23.68 -18.83
CA LEU A 343 15.05 -22.54 -19.69
C LEU A 343 14.11 -22.95 -20.84
N SER A 344 14.37 -24.08 -21.49
CA SER A 344 13.57 -24.53 -22.64
C SER A 344 12.28 -25.27 -22.27
N ALA A 345 12.23 -25.94 -21.12
CA ALA A 345 11.08 -26.75 -20.71
C ALA A 345 10.17 -26.06 -19.68
N VAL A 346 10.68 -25.07 -18.93
CA VAL A 346 9.89 -24.33 -17.93
C VAL A 346 9.68 -22.88 -18.34
N ILE A 347 10.76 -22.12 -18.51
CA ILE A 347 10.67 -20.66 -18.72
C ILE A 347 10.15 -20.33 -20.12
N GLY A 348 10.68 -20.97 -21.16
CA GLY A 348 10.25 -20.77 -22.54
C GLY A 348 8.74 -20.97 -22.70
N PRO A 349 8.20 -22.14 -22.32
CA PRO A 349 6.77 -22.39 -22.32
C PRO A 349 6.00 -21.43 -21.42
N ALA A 350 6.50 -21.05 -20.24
CA ALA A 350 5.80 -20.07 -19.39
C ALA A 350 5.69 -18.68 -20.04
N LEU A 351 6.63 -18.30 -20.90
CA LEU A 351 6.61 -17.02 -21.64
C LEU A 351 5.82 -17.11 -22.95
N SER A 352 5.85 -18.25 -23.63
CA SER A 352 5.19 -18.45 -24.92
C SER A 352 3.77 -19.02 -24.81
N SER A 353 3.41 -19.59 -23.65
CA SER A 353 2.05 -20.06 -23.36
C SER A 353 1.16 -18.94 -22.84
N GLY A 354 -0.14 -19.19 -22.80
CA GLY A 354 -1.12 -18.28 -22.22
C GLY A 354 -1.11 -18.22 -20.70
N ALA A 355 -0.04 -18.69 -20.04
CA ALA A 355 0.37 -18.14 -18.76
C ALA A 355 0.41 -16.60 -18.80
N MET A 356 0.81 -16.01 -19.94
CA MET A 356 0.73 -14.56 -20.16
C MET A 356 -0.71 -14.04 -20.27
N ILE A 357 -1.64 -14.83 -20.79
CA ILE A 357 -3.07 -14.51 -20.82
C ILE A 357 -3.64 -14.52 -19.39
N VAL A 358 -3.28 -15.53 -18.58
CA VAL A 358 -3.65 -15.59 -17.15
C VAL A 358 -3.09 -14.38 -16.39
N ALA A 359 -1.84 -14.00 -16.64
CA ALA A 359 -1.25 -12.79 -16.08
C ALA A 359 -2.00 -11.51 -16.49
N GLY A 360 -2.44 -11.42 -17.74
CA GLY A 360 -3.31 -10.34 -18.22
C GLY A 360 -4.67 -10.31 -17.52
N VAL A 361 -5.34 -11.46 -17.38
CA VAL A 361 -6.62 -11.60 -16.67
C VAL A 361 -6.47 -11.15 -15.21
N TRP A 362 -5.41 -11.58 -14.53
CA TRP A 362 -5.15 -11.22 -13.13
C TRP A 362 -4.78 -9.76 -12.97
N ALA A 363 -4.04 -9.17 -13.92
CA ALA A 363 -3.73 -7.75 -13.95
C ALA A 363 -5.00 -6.90 -14.08
N VAL A 364 -5.89 -7.25 -15.02
CA VAL A 364 -7.18 -6.58 -15.20
C VAL A 364 -8.05 -6.75 -13.96
N GLY A 365 -8.15 -7.97 -13.44
CA GLY A 365 -8.88 -8.26 -12.20
C GLY A 365 -8.45 -7.34 -11.06
N ALA A 366 -7.14 -7.29 -10.78
CA ALA A 366 -6.58 -6.46 -9.72
C ALA A 366 -6.82 -4.95 -9.95
N ALA A 367 -6.75 -4.49 -11.19
CA ALA A 367 -6.98 -3.09 -11.55
C ALA A 367 -8.45 -2.67 -11.36
N VAL A 368 -9.39 -3.55 -11.70
CA VAL A 368 -10.83 -3.27 -11.77
C VAL A 368 -11.52 -3.38 -10.40
N LEU A 369 -11.10 -4.30 -9.53
CA LEU A 369 -11.78 -4.53 -8.24
C LEU A 369 -12.07 -3.25 -7.44
N PRO A 370 -11.09 -2.34 -7.24
CA PRO A 370 -11.33 -1.13 -6.43
C PRO A 370 -12.20 -0.09 -7.13
N ILE A 371 -12.44 -0.23 -8.44
CA ILE A 371 -13.36 0.62 -9.21
C ILE A 371 -14.79 0.14 -8.99
N LEU A 372 -14.99 -1.18 -8.85
CA LEU A 372 -16.30 -1.79 -8.58
C LEU A 372 -16.70 -1.63 -7.11
N VAL A 373 -15.77 -1.86 -6.20
CA VAL A 373 -15.98 -1.80 -4.75
C VAL A 373 -15.52 -0.45 -4.22
N ARG A 374 -16.44 0.51 -4.17
CA ARG A 374 -16.15 1.92 -3.81
C ARG A 374 -16.52 2.28 -2.37
N GLY A 375 -17.19 1.39 -1.64
CA GLY A 375 -17.64 1.68 -0.27
C GLY A 375 -18.96 2.43 -0.19
N ARG A 376 -19.74 2.49 -1.29
CA ARG A 376 -21.00 3.26 -1.36
C ARG A 376 -22.16 2.58 -0.64
N SER A 377 -22.23 1.25 -0.73
CA SER A 377 -23.26 0.43 -0.07
C SER A 377 -22.71 -0.97 0.13
N LEU A 378 -22.82 -1.48 1.35
CA LEU A 378 -22.31 -2.81 1.69
C LEU A 378 -22.94 -3.89 0.83
N VAL A 379 -24.24 -3.81 0.53
CA VAL A 379 -24.94 -4.78 -0.33
C VAL A 379 -24.43 -4.72 -1.77
N LEU A 380 -24.27 -3.51 -2.33
CA LEU A 380 -23.75 -3.35 -3.70
C LEU A 380 -22.29 -3.78 -3.81
N ASP A 381 -21.46 -3.45 -2.82
CA ASP A 381 -20.06 -3.83 -2.76
C ASP A 381 -19.91 -5.36 -2.62
N LEU A 382 -20.77 -6.03 -1.84
CA LEU A 382 -20.84 -7.48 -1.73
C LEU A 382 -21.20 -8.14 -3.07
N LEU A 383 -22.25 -7.65 -3.72
CA LEU A 383 -22.69 -8.17 -5.02
C LEU A 383 -21.62 -7.94 -6.11
N ALA A 384 -21.01 -6.76 -6.12
CA ALA A 384 -19.95 -6.42 -7.06
C ALA A 384 -18.69 -7.28 -6.84
N ALA A 385 -18.28 -7.50 -5.59
CA ALA A 385 -17.15 -8.37 -5.25
C ALA A 385 -17.41 -9.84 -5.61
N ALA A 386 -18.62 -10.34 -5.35
CA ALA A 386 -19.01 -11.70 -5.71
C ALA A 386 -19.04 -11.89 -7.24
N CYS A 387 -19.65 -10.96 -7.98
CA CYS A 387 -19.70 -10.98 -9.44
C CYS A 387 -18.29 -10.90 -10.05
N TRP A 388 -17.46 -9.97 -9.58
CA TRP A 388 -16.08 -9.84 -10.02
C TRP A 388 -15.25 -11.11 -9.73
N SER A 389 -15.41 -11.71 -8.54
CA SER A 389 -14.71 -12.95 -8.16
C SER A 389 -15.10 -14.12 -9.07
N ALA A 390 -16.40 -14.28 -9.34
CA ALA A 390 -16.91 -15.31 -10.26
C ALA A 390 -16.39 -15.09 -11.70
N LEU A 391 -16.44 -13.86 -12.20
CA LEU A 391 -15.93 -13.52 -13.53
C LEU A 391 -14.43 -13.76 -13.64
N LEU A 392 -13.65 -13.37 -12.62
CA LEU A 392 -12.21 -13.60 -12.59
C LEU A 392 -11.88 -15.09 -12.59
N ALA A 393 -12.62 -15.88 -11.82
CA ALA A 393 -12.46 -17.33 -11.77
C ALA A 393 -12.76 -17.97 -13.14
N VAL A 394 -13.91 -17.65 -13.75
CA VAL A 394 -14.28 -18.14 -15.08
C VAL A 394 -13.28 -17.70 -16.15
N ALA A 395 -12.85 -16.43 -16.13
CA ALA A 395 -11.86 -15.92 -17.07
C ALA A 395 -10.50 -16.62 -16.91
N THR A 396 -10.11 -16.94 -15.67
CA THR A 396 -8.90 -17.72 -15.39
C THR A 396 -9.03 -19.12 -15.99
N VAL A 397 -10.13 -19.85 -15.72
CA VAL A 397 -10.37 -21.19 -16.30
C VAL A 397 -10.40 -21.17 -17.83
N ARG A 398 -11.08 -20.20 -18.43
CA ARG A 398 -11.13 -20.08 -19.90
C ARG A 398 -9.77 -19.75 -20.49
N ALA A 399 -8.98 -18.89 -19.83
CA ALA A 399 -7.62 -18.61 -20.24
C ALA A 399 -6.74 -19.87 -20.17
N THR A 400 -6.96 -20.73 -19.18
CA THR A 400 -6.23 -22.00 -19.05
C THR A 400 -6.71 -23.08 -20.04
N ASP A 401 -8.00 -23.15 -20.32
CA ASP A 401 -8.58 -24.12 -21.26
C ASP A 401 -8.27 -23.79 -22.72
N ALA A 402 -8.27 -22.49 -23.08
CA ALA A 402 -7.89 -22.03 -24.42
C ALA A 402 -6.45 -22.41 -24.80
N LEU A 403 -5.64 -22.84 -23.82
CA LEU A 403 -4.27 -23.28 -23.99
C LEU A 403 -4.10 -24.80 -24.08
N ARG A 404 -5.11 -25.57 -23.66
CA ARG A 404 -5.09 -27.04 -23.56
C ARG A 404 -5.91 -27.66 -24.68
N TRP A 405 -5.63 -27.28 -25.92
CA TRP A 405 -6.28 -27.87 -27.09
C TRP A 405 -5.70 -29.27 -27.37
N THR A 406 -6.10 -30.29 -26.57
CA THR A 406 -6.27 -31.74 -26.91
C THR A 406 -6.29 -32.69 -25.69
N GLY A 407 -6.98 -32.38 -24.58
CA GLY A 407 -7.17 -33.39 -23.53
C GLY A 407 -8.08 -32.94 -22.39
N GLY A 408 -9.11 -33.74 -22.08
CA GLY A 408 -10.14 -33.43 -21.08
C GLY A 408 -9.59 -33.10 -19.69
N VAL A 409 -10.32 -32.24 -18.98
CA VAL A 409 -9.84 -31.48 -17.81
C VAL A 409 -10.29 -32.11 -16.49
N PRO A 410 -9.40 -32.32 -15.50
CA PRO A 410 -9.77 -32.36 -14.08
C PRO A 410 -10.09 -30.93 -13.59
N GLU A 411 -11.16 -30.75 -12.81
CA GLU A 411 -11.56 -29.43 -12.29
C GLU A 411 -10.38 -28.67 -11.62
N PRO A 412 -10.18 -27.37 -11.91
CA PRO A 412 -9.17 -26.55 -11.25
C PRO A 412 -9.43 -26.52 -9.74
N ARG A 413 -8.54 -27.15 -8.98
CA ARG A 413 -8.70 -27.36 -7.54
C ARG A 413 -8.66 -26.02 -6.78
N GLY A 414 -9.56 -25.87 -5.82
CA GLY A 414 -9.59 -24.71 -4.93
C GLY A 414 -10.22 -23.45 -5.51
N LEU A 415 -10.76 -23.48 -6.74
CA LEU A 415 -11.43 -22.32 -7.35
C LEU A 415 -12.63 -21.83 -6.50
N VAL A 416 -13.39 -22.74 -5.90
CA VAL A 416 -14.50 -22.39 -4.98
C VAL A 416 -13.97 -21.76 -3.68
N LEU A 417 -12.96 -22.36 -3.05
CA LEU A 417 -12.35 -21.81 -1.83
C LEU A 417 -11.64 -20.46 -2.08
N GLY A 418 -10.94 -20.35 -3.21
CA GLY A 418 -10.25 -19.14 -3.66
C GLY A 418 -11.23 -18.02 -3.97
N SER A 419 -12.34 -18.30 -4.67
CA SER A 419 -13.37 -17.30 -4.96
C SER A 419 -14.10 -16.81 -3.70
N LEU A 420 -14.35 -17.70 -2.73
CA LEU A 420 -14.89 -17.35 -1.41
C LEU A 420 -13.91 -16.49 -0.59
N ALA A 421 -12.63 -16.87 -0.55
CA ALA A 421 -11.57 -16.10 0.12
C ALA A 421 -11.37 -14.72 -0.54
N CYS A 422 -11.48 -14.65 -1.86
CA CYS A 422 -11.38 -13.43 -2.65
C CYS A 422 -12.55 -12.48 -2.37
N ALA A 423 -13.78 -13.01 -2.35
CA ALA A 423 -14.97 -12.27 -1.97
C ALA A 423 -14.85 -11.74 -0.54
N GLY A 424 -14.54 -12.62 0.44
CA GLY A 424 -14.38 -12.25 1.85
C GLY A 424 -13.34 -11.15 2.07
N SER A 425 -12.19 -11.27 1.40
CA SER A 425 -11.12 -10.27 1.46
C SER A 425 -11.58 -8.92 0.91
N ALA A 426 -12.27 -8.90 -0.23
CA ALA A 426 -12.85 -7.69 -0.81
C ALA A 426 -13.88 -7.03 0.13
N VAL A 427 -14.69 -7.81 0.86
CA VAL A 427 -15.66 -7.28 1.85
C VAL A 427 -14.96 -6.62 3.03
N VAL A 428 -13.99 -7.31 3.63
CA VAL A 428 -13.24 -6.81 4.79
C VAL A 428 -12.59 -5.47 4.43
N ILE A 429 -12.02 -5.41 3.23
CA ILE A 429 -11.38 -4.20 2.71
C ILE A 429 -12.38 -3.07 2.45
N ALA A 430 -13.54 -3.36 1.84
CA ALA A 430 -14.60 -2.38 1.64
C ALA A 430 -15.09 -1.80 2.98
N THR A 431 -15.23 -2.67 3.98
CA THR A 431 -15.67 -2.30 5.33
C THR A 431 -14.63 -1.42 6.04
N ILE A 432 -13.34 -1.73 5.90
CA ILE A 432 -12.25 -0.90 6.42
C ILE A 432 -12.23 0.47 5.73
N ARG A 433 -12.45 0.54 4.41
CA ARG A 433 -12.47 1.82 3.67
C ARG A 433 -13.67 2.69 4.02
N ARG A 434 -14.79 2.12 4.46
CA ARG A 434 -15.98 2.87 4.91
C ARG A 434 -15.82 3.50 6.30
N ARG A 435 -14.92 2.95 7.12
CA ARG A 435 -14.60 3.48 8.47
C ARG A 435 -13.51 4.56 8.45
N ARG A 436 -12.91 4.81 7.29
CA ARG A 436 -12.03 5.93 6.99
C ARG A 436 -12.82 6.95 6.20
#